data_AF-A0A852VNA7-F1
#
_entry.id   AF-A0A852VNA7-F1
#
_cell.length_a   1.000
_cell.length_b   1.000
_cell.length_c   1.000
_cell.angle_alpha   90.00
_cell.angle_beta   90.00
_cell.angle_gamma   90.00
#
_symmetry.space_group_name_H-M   'P 1'
#
loop_
_entity.id
_entity.type
_entity.pdbx_description
1 polymer ?
#
loop_
_entity_poly.entity_id
_entity_poly.type
_entity_poly.pdbx_seq_one_letter_code
_entity_poly.pdbx_strand_id
1 'polypeptide(L)'
;MTIAPELPGAIELIAHATALGVRCSMGHSDAKVCEAEAGFIAGARSATHTFNAMRAIDHREPGLAAYVLDKHSLFAEIICDGIHVDPLMVRLFFKAKERDRIILVTDGMSATGMPDGTYMLGDMNVEVRDGRCTSDGVLAGSVLTLDRGVQNLMNFTGANLGTAVAAASRNPSRLMGIDDSWGSLEEGRTANIAVLSSSAEVIQTFLSGRSMIA
;
A
#
# COMPACT_ATOMS: atom_id res chain seq x y z
N MET A 1 6.82 0.34 10.27
CA MET A 1 6.28 -0.61 11.27
C MET A 1 4.77 -0.56 11.21
N THR A 2 4.12 -1.70 11.01
CA THR A 2 2.66 -1.82 11.12
C THR A 2 2.29 -2.19 12.55
N ILE A 3 1.26 -1.56 13.12
CA ILE A 3 0.80 -1.80 14.49
C ILE A 3 -0.71 -1.54 14.63
N ALA A 4 -1.36 -2.32 15.47
CA ALA A 4 -2.75 -2.15 15.86
C ALA A 4 -2.86 -1.15 17.03
N PRO A 5 -3.43 0.06 16.84
CA PRO A 5 -3.40 1.12 17.85
C PRO A 5 -4.27 0.84 19.09
N GLU A 6 -5.20 -0.11 19.03
CA GLU A 6 -6.04 -0.52 20.16
C GLU A 6 -5.33 -1.44 21.16
N LEU A 7 -4.17 -2.00 20.80
CA LEU A 7 -3.45 -2.92 21.67
C LEU A 7 -2.78 -2.18 22.85
N PRO A 8 -2.71 -2.81 24.04
CA PRO A 8 -2.03 -2.23 25.19
C PRO A 8 -0.58 -1.83 24.89
N GLY A 9 -0.21 -0.59 25.21
CA GLY A 9 1.13 -0.05 24.96
C GLY A 9 1.39 0.41 23.52
N ALA A 10 0.43 0.25 22.60
CA ALA A 10 0.62 0.60 21.19
C ALA A 10 0.81 2.12 20.99
N ILE A 11 0.07 2.94 21.72
CA ILE A 11 0.15 4.40 21.62
C ILE A 11 1.53 4.91 22.05
N GLU A 12 2.05 4.43 23.18
CA GLU A 12 3.38 4.74 23.69
C GLU A 12 4.47 4.26 22.72
N LEU A 13 4.31 3.05 22.17
CA LEU A 13 5.24 2.51 21.18
C LEU A 13 5.23 3.31 19.87
N ILE A 14 4.06 3.72 19.37
CA ILE A 14 3.94 4.58 18.19
C ILE A 14 4.67 5.90 18.43
N ALA A 15 4.42 6.55 19.57
CA ALA A 15 5.06 7.82 19.91
C ALA A 15 6.59 7.67 20.02
N HIS A 16 7.05 6.63 20.71
CA HIS A 16 8.48 6.36 20.87
C HIS A 16 9.17 6.03 19.54
N ALA A 17 8.60 5.12 18.74
CA ALA A 17 9.15 4.73 17.46
C ALA A 17 9.18 5.92 16.48
N THR A 18 8.14 6.75 16.47
CA THR A 18 8.09 7.97 15.65
C THR A 18 9.17 8.97 16.06
N ALA A 19 9.42 9.15 17.36
CA ALA A 19 10.50 10.00 17.86
C ALA A 19 11.90 9.50 17.44
N LEU A 20 12.04 8.19 17.21
CA LEU A 20 13.25 7.57 16.65
C LEU A 20 13.31 7.62 15.11
N GLY A 21 12.34 8.24 14.44
CA GLY A 21 12.29 8.36 12.98
C GLY A 21 11.63 7.17 12.26
N VAL A 22 11.08 6.19 12.99
CA VAL A 22 10.36 5.07 12.38
C VAL A 22 9.02 5.55 11.84
N ARG A 23 8.67 5.13 10.62
CA ARG A 23 7.31 5.35 10.07
C ARG A 23 6.35 4.29 10.60
N CYS A 24 5.40 4.72 11.40
CA CYS A 24 4.33 3.88 11.93
C CYS A 24 3.12 3.91 10.98
N SER A 25 2.58 2.72 10.71
CA SER A 25 1.37 2.47 9.94
C SER A 25 0.36 1.71 10.80
N MET A 26 -0.92 2.06 10.70
CA MET A 26 -2.00 1.35 11.40
C MET A 26 -2.54 0.22 10.52
N GLY A 27 -2.62 -1.01 11.03
CA GLY A 27 -3.09 -2.16 10.26
C GLY A 27 -3.15 -3.43 11.11
N HIS A 28 -3.73 -4.50 10.55
CA HIS A 28 -4.13 -5.69 11.33
C HIS A 28 -4.99 -5.27 12.55
N SER A 29 -5.93 -4.38 12.22
CA SER A 29 -6.70 -3.44 13.04
C SER A 29 -8.10 -3.87 13.45
N ASP A 30 -8.40 -4.13 14.73
CA ASP A 30 -9.77 -4.06 15.24
C ASP A 30 -10.05 -2.73 15.96
N ALA A 31 -9.37 -1.64 15.59
CA ALA A 31 -9.56 -0.34 16.23
C ALA A 31 -10.92 0.32 15.92
N LYS A 32 -11.52 0.91 16.96
CA LYS A 32 -12.55 1.96 16.84
C LYS A 32 -11.93 3.27 16.34
N VAL A 33 -12.78 4.20 15.91
CA VAL A 33 -12.33 5.51 15.41
C VAL A 33 -11.50 6.28 16.44
N CYS A 34 -11.88 6.24 17.73
CA CYS A 34 -11.13 6.93 18.78
C CYS A 34 -9.70 6.37 18.98
N GLU A 35 -9.52 5.06 18.83
CA GLU A 35 -8.22 4.39 18.93
C GLU A 35 -7.35 4.69 17.70
N ALA A 36 -7.96 4.72 16.51
CA ALA A 36 -7.28 5.14 15.28
C ALA A 36 -6.84 6.62 15.34
N GLU A 37 -7.68 7.51 15.86
CA GLU A 37 -7.31 8.91 16.10
C GLU A 37 -6.16 9.02 17.12
N ALA A 38 -6.22 8.25 18.22
CA ALA A 38 -5.13 8.21 19.20
C ALA A 38 -3.80 7.76 18.57
N GLY A 39 -3.82 6.72 17.73
CA GLY A 39 -2.64 6.26 16.98
C GLY A 39 -2.09 7.32 16.02
N PHE A 40 -2.98 8.04 15.33
CA PHE A 40 -2.59 9.15 14.46
C PHE A 40 -1.95 10.32 15.24
N ILE A 41 -2.57 10.73 16.36
CA ILE A 41 -2.05 11.77 17.26
C ILE A 41 -0.67 11.37 17.79
N ALA A 42 -0.51 10.09 18.16
CA ALA A 42 0.76 9.56 18.67
C ALA A 42 1.89 9.55 17.63
N GLY A 43 1.58 9.58 16.33
CA GLY A 43 2.60 9.70 15.28
C GLY A 43 2.43 8.79 14.08
N ALA A 44 1.42 7.90 14.06
CA ALA A 44 1.17 7.08 12.87
C ALA A 44 0.83 7.96 11.65
N ARG A 45 1.38 7.61 10.48
CA ARG A 45 1.24 8.40 9.24
C ARG A 45 0.73 7.61 8.04
N SER A 46 0.64 6.29 8.13
CA SER A 46 0.06 5.44 7.09
C SER A 46 -1.00 4.49 7.67
N ALA A 47 -1.76 3.86 6.78
CA ALA A 47 -2.55 2.68 7.08
C ALA A 47 -2.19 1.57 6.10
N THR A 48 -1.86 0.41 6.64
CA THR A 48 -1.35 -0.74 5.89
C THR A 48 -2.51 -1.41 5.15
N HIS A 49 -2.30 -1.74 3.87
CA HIS A 49 -3.22 -2.48 2.98
C HIS A 49 -4.72 -2.29 3.29
N THR A 50 -5.17 -1.04 3.32
CA THR A 50 -6.52 -0.58 3.68
C THR A 50 -7.63 -1.55 3.27
N PHE A 51 -8.56 -1.80 4.19
CA PHE A 51 -9.63 -2.83 4.17
C PHE A 51 -9.20 -4.24 4.60
N ASN A 52 -7.96 -4.64 4.35
CA ASN A 52 -7.49 -6.01 4.63
C ASN A 52 -7.06 -6.15 6.09
N ALA A 53 -7.46 -7.25 6.74
CA ALA A 53 -7.24 -7.48 8.17
C ALA A 53 -7.66 -6.26 9.04
N MET A 54 -8.74 -5.59 8.64
CA MET A 54 -9.40 -4.54 9.40
C MET A 54 -10.84 -4.97 9.65
N ARG A 55 -11.45 -4.51 10.75
CA ARG A 55 -12.91 -4.62 10.90
C ARG A 55 -13.65 -4.01 9.73
N ALA A 56 -14.81 -4.60 9.40
CA ALA A 56 -15.70 -4.07 8.38
C ALA A 56 -16.20 -2.67 8.75
N ILE A 57 -16.48 -1.86 7.72
CA ILE A 57 -17.08 -0.54 7.92
C ILE A 57 -18.54 -0.71 8.30
N ASP A 58 -18.93 -0.19 9.47
CA ASP A 58 -20.30 -0.12 9.96
C ASP A 58 -20.73 1.35 10.15
N HIS A 59 -22.01 1.68 9.94
CA HIS A 59 -22.47 3.06 10.02
C HIS A 59 -22.58 3.62 11.45
N ARG A 60 -22.56 2.76 12.49
CA ARG A 60 -22.55 3.17 13.91
C ARG A 60 -21.18 3.04 14.54
N GLU A 61 -20.37 2.08 14.09
CA GLU A 61 -18.98 1.90 14.53
C GLU A 61 -18.03 1.74 13.33
N PRO A 62 -17.64 2.85 12.66
CA PRO A 62 -16.97 2.80 11.35
C PRO A 62 -15.56 2.19 11.32
N GLY A 63 -14.87 2.19 12.47
CA GLY A 63 -13.56 1.57 12.62
C GLY A 63 -12.40 2.23 11.86
N LEU A 64 -11.25 1.55 11.86
CA LEU A 64 -10.02 2.02 11.22
C LEU A 64 -10.20 2.28 9.71
N ALA A 65 -10.82 1.36 8.96
CA ALA A 65 -10.94 1.50 7.51
C ALA A 65 -11.70 2.77 7.11
N ALA A 66 -12.81 3.10 7.78
CA ALA A 66 -13.54 4.34 7.52
C ALA A 66 -12.75 5.59 7.97
N TYR A 67 -12.07 5.52 9.12
CA TYR A 67 -11.21 6.59 9.58
C TYR A 67 -10.09 6.91 8.56
N VAL A 68 -9.50 5.90 7.93
CA VAL A 68 -8.48 6.07 6.89
C VAL A 68 -9.03 6.80 5.67
N LEU A 69 -10.27 6.49 5.26
CA LEU A 69 -10.94 7.16 4.15
C LEU A 69 -11.23 8.63 4.44
N ASP A 70 -11.66 8.95 5.67
CA ASP A 70 -12.01 10.32 6.10
C ASP A 70 -10.79 11.20 6.43
N LYS A 71 -9.73 10.61 6.98
CA LYS A 71 -8.53 11.37 7.40
C LYS A 71 -7.66 11.74 6.21
N HIS A 72 -7.93 12.88 5.57
CA HIS A 72 -7.20 13.38 4.39
C HIS A 72 -5.67 13.48 4.58
N SER A 73 -5.19 13.76 5.81
CA SER A 73 -3.75 13.88 6.09
C SER A 73 -3.00 12.54 6.19
N LEU A 74 -3.72 11.42 6.36
CA LEU A 74 -3.13 10.10 6.54
C LEU A 74 -2.86 9.44 5.18
N PHE A 75 -1.65 8.88 4.99
CA PHE A 75 -1.36 8.02 3.86
C PHE A 75 -2.13 6.71 3.97
N ALA A 76 -2.48 6.10 2.84
CA ALA A 76 -3.21 4.86 2.83
C ALA A 76 -2.67 3.96 1.74
N GLU A 77 -2.28 2.76 2.14
CA GLU A 77 -1.79 1.72 1.25
C GLU A 77 -2.97 0.90 0.74
N ILE A 78 -2.91 0.48 -0.54
CA ILE A 78 -3.93 -0.39 -1.13
C ILE A 78 -3.28 -1.42 -2.06
N ILE A 79 -3.71 -2.68 -1.93
CA ILE A 79 -3.36 -3.78 -2.84
C ILE A 79 -4.36 -3.73 -4.00
N CYS A 80 -3.91 -3.27 -5.15
CA CYS A 80 -4.78 -3.00 -6.30
C CYS A 80 -4.75 -4.15 -7.32
N ASP A 81 -5.06 -5.38 -6.89
CA ASP A 81 -5.10 -6.58 -7.75
C ASP A 81 -6.51 -6.97 -8.20
N GLY A 82 -7.55 -6.36 -7.63
CA GLY A 82 -8.96 -6.72 -7.86
C GLY A 82 -9.40 -7.99 -7.12
N ILE A 83 -8.55 -8.54 -6.25
CA ILE A 83 -8.77 -9.77 -5.48
C ILE A 83 -8.87 -9.43 -3.99
N HIS A 84 -7.88 -8.70 -3.45
CA HIS A 84 -7.87 -8.20 -2.08
C HIS A 84 -8.95 -7.14 -1.88
N VAL A 85 -9.10 -6.26 -2.88
CA VAL A 85 -10.07 -5.17 -2.85
C VAL A 85 -10.85 -5.17 -4.15
N ASP A 86 -12.17 -5.28 -4.04
CA ASP A 86 -13.08 -5.19 -5.19
C ASP A 86 -12.87 -3.87 -5.95
N PRO A 87 -12.89 -3.84 -7.30
CA PRO A 87 -12.71 -2.61 -8.08
C PRO A 87 -13.65 -1.46 -7.69
N LEU A 88 -14.87 -1.73 -7.21
CA LEU A 88 -15.78 -0.73 -6.67
C LEU A 88 -15.21 -0.08 -5.41
N MET A 89 -14.66 -0.87 -4.50
CA MET A 89 -14.02 -0.36 -3.27
C MET A 89 -12.76 0.43 -3.59
N VAL A 90 -11.97 0.02 -4.60
CA VAL A 90 -10.83 0.82 -5.09
C VAL A 90 -11.31 2.19 -5.59
N ARG A 91 -12.43 2.27 -6.31
CA ARG A 91 -13.02 3.57 -6.74
C ARG A 91 -13.46 4.43 -5.56
N LEU A 92 -14.07 3.84 -4.54
CA LEU A 92 -14.48 4.59 -3.34
C LEU A 92 -13.27 5.12 -2.59
N PHE A 93 -12.27 4.27 -2.38
CA PHE A 93 -10.99 4.66 -1.81
C PHE A 93 -10.35 5.83 -2.57
N PHE A 94 -10.27 5.73 -3.90
CA PHE A 94 -9.70 6.77 -4.76
C PHE A 94 -10.47 8.09 -4.71
N LYS A 95 -11.81 8.05 -4.56
CA LYS A 95 -12.65 9.25 -4.40
C LYS A 95 -12.46 9.92 -3.04
N ALA A 96 -12.32 9.12 -1.99
CA ALA A 96 -12.20 9.63 -0.62
C ALA A 96 -10.80 10.20 -0.34
N LYS A 97 -9.74 9.52 -0.82
CA LYS A 97 -8.36 9.90 -0.50
C LYS A 97 -7.83 11.06 -1.35
N GLU A 98 -6.96 11.84 -0.73
CA GLU A 98 -6.09 12.76 -1.46
C GLU A 98 -5.12 12.00 -2.35
N ARG A 99 -4.91 12.50 -3.57
CA ARG A 99 -4.17 11.78 -4.62
C ARG A 99 -2.70 11.62 -4.23
N ASP A 100 -2.19 12.54 -3.42
CA ASP A 100 -0.83 12.53 -2.87
C ASP A 100 -0.71 11.76 -1.53
N ARG A 101 -1.78 11.05 -1.13
CA ARG A 101 -1.83 10.19 0.06
C ARG A 101 -2.17 8.74 -0.26
N ILE A 102 -2.44 8.42 -1.52
CA ILE A 102 -2.65 7.05 -1.99
C ILE A 102 -1.29 6.40 -2.23
N ILE A 103 -1.08 5.20 -1.69
CA ILE A 103 0.11 4.39 -1.93
C ILE A 103 -0.32 3.05 -2.51
N LEU A 104 0.24 2.69 -3.66
CA LEU A 104 0.12 1.34 -4.19
C LEU A 104 1.16 0.45 -3.53
N VAL A 105 0.71 -0.67 -2.97
CA VAL A 105 1.57 -1.74 -2.47
C VAL A 105 1.21 -3.03 -3.16
N THR A 106 2.20 -3.91 -3.34
CA THR A 106 1.93 -5.25 -3.86
C THR A 106 1.44 -6.17 -2.75
N ASP A 107 2.03 -6.07 -1.56
CA ASP A 107 1.99 -7.14 -0.56
C ASP A 107 2.41 -8.49 -1.17
N GLY A 108 3.33 -8.42 -2.14
CA GLY A 108 3.78 -9.54 -2.95
C GLY A 108 4.63 -10.51 -2.14
N MET A 109 4.37 -11.80 -2.30
CA MET A 109 5.16 -12.88 -1.69
C MET A 109 6.09 -13.54 -2.72
N SER A 110 6.92 -14.51 -2.29
CA SER A 110 7.97 -15.11 -3.12
C SER A 110 7.48 -15.78 -4.41
N ALA A 111 6.19 -16.09 -4.51
CA ALA A 111 5.57 -16.60 -5.74
C ALA A 111 5.27 -15.53 -6.78
N THR A 112 5.52 -14.24 -6.49
CA THR A 112 5.30 -13.16 -7.46
C THR A 112 6.18 -13.38 -8.70
N GLY A 113 5.55 -13.49 -9.87
CA GLY A 113 6.23 -13.80 -11.13
C GLY A 113 6.54 -15.28 -11.37
N MET A 114 6.12 -16.17 -10.46
CA MET A 114 6.26 -17.61 -10.59
C MET A 114 4.97 -18.27 -11.09
N PRO A 115 5.02 -19.48 -11.69
CA PRO A 115 3.81 -20.22 -12.07
C PRO A 115 2.92 -20.58 -10.87
N ASP A 116 1.66 -20.93 -11.14
CA ASP A 116 0.76 -21.49 -10.12
C ASP A 116 1.38 -22.73 -9.45
N GLY A 117 1.17 -22.85 -8.13
CA GLY A 117 1.79 -23.90 -7.33
C GLY A 117 1.75 -23.63 -5.83
N THR A 118 2.48 -24.45 -5.07
CA THR A 118 2.58 -24.33 -3.61
C THR A 118 3.89 -23.69 -3.21
N TYR A 119 3.81 -22.70 -2.31
CA TYR A 119 4.92 -21.88 -1.84
C TYR A 119 4.88 -21.73 -0.31
N MET A 120 5.94 -21.16 0.25
CA MET A 120 6.04 -20.84 1.69
C MET A 120 5.99 -19.32 1.91
N LEU A 121 5.17 -18.88 2.87
CA LEU A 121 5.18 -17.52 3.41
C LEU A 121 5.52 -17.59 4.90
N GLY A 122 6.80 -17.38 5.22
CA GLY A 122 7.32 -17.75 6.55
C GLY A 122 7.15 -19.25 6.77
N ASP A 123 6.44 -19.62 7.83
CA ASP A 123 6.14 -21.03 8.16
C ASP A 123 4.77 -21.50 7.60
N MET A 124 4.06 -20.66 6.84
CA MET A 124 2.75 -20.98 6.27
C MET A 124 2.87 -21.56 4.86
N ASN A 125 2.14 -22.65 4.59
CA ASN A 125 1.96 -23.17 3.23
C ASN A 125 0.91 -22.35 2.51
N VAL A 126 1.22 -21.92 1.27
CA VAL A 126 0.34 -21.07 0.49
C VAL A 126 0.17 -21.66 -0.91
N GLU A 127 -1.07 -21.75 -1.36
CA GLU A 127 -1.43 -22.14 -2.73
C GLU A 127 -1.63 -20.89 -3.58
N VAL A 128 -0.94 -20.84 -4.72
CA VAL A 128 -1.13 -19.81 -5.75
C VAL A 128 -1.86 -20.43 -6.90
N ARG A 129 -3.02 -19.85 -7.23
CA ARG A 129 -3.86 -20.26 -8.34
C ARG A 129 -4.57 -19.07 -8.95
N ASP A 130 -4.47 -18.90 -10.26
CA ASP A 130 -5.14 -17.82 -11.01
C ASP A 130 -4.88 -16.42 -10.41
N GLY A 131 -3.65 -16.18 -9.94
CA GLY A 131 -3.23 -14.93 -9.30
C GLY A 131 -3.73 -14.72 -7.86
N ARG A 132 -4.47 -15.68 -7.29
CA ARG A 132 -4.89 -15.69 -5.89
C ARG A 132 -3.90 -16.47 -5.05
N CYS A 133 -3.59 -15.96 -3.87
CA CYS A 133 -2.60 -16.52 -2.97
C CYS A 133 -3.29 -16.82 -1.63
N THR A 134 -3.45 -18.10 -1.26
CA THR A 134 -4.26 -18.50 -0.10
C THR A 134 -3.62 -19.55 0.79
N SER A 135 -3.79 -19.39 2.11
CA SER A 135 -3.49 -20.39 3.14
C SER A 135 -4.80 -20.75 3.84
N ASP A 136 -5.18 -22.02 3.86
CA ASP A 136 -6.42 -22.51 4.47
C ASP A 136 -7.70 -21.74 4.05
N GLY A 137 -7.74 -21.32 2.78
CA GLY A 137 -8.86 -20.56 2.21
C GLY A 137 -8.87 -19.06 2.52
N VAL A 138 -7.91 -18.55 3.27
CA VAL A 138 -7.73 -17.12 3.57
C VAL A 138 -6.62 -16.55 2.69
N LEU A 139 -6.77 -15.30 2.21
CA LEU A 139 -5.73 -14.62 1.44
C LEU A 139 -4.45 -14.46 2.29
N ALA A 140 -3.31 -14.76 1.71
CA ALA A 140 -2.01 -14.74 2.37
C ALA A 140 -0.96 -14.06 1.48
N GLY A 141 -0.93 -12.73 1.51
CA GLY A 141 -0.17 -11.91 0.57
C GLY A 141 -0.75 -11.95 -0.85
N SER A 142 0.00 -11.43 -1.81
CA SER A 142 -0.39 -11.39 -3.23
C SER A 142 0.73 -11.89 -4.15
N VAL A 143 0.40 -12.00 -5.44
CA VAL A 143 1.37 -12.12 -6.54
C VAL A 143 1.29 -10.92 -7.49
N LEU A 144 0.82 -9.77 -6.98
CA LEU A 144 0.71 -8.53 -7.72
C LEU A 144 2.11 -7.95 -7.99
N THR A 145 2.36 -7.53 -9.22
CA THR A 145 3.51 -6.68 -9.57
C THR A 145 3.08 -5.21 -9.56
N LEU A 146 4.00 -4.31 -9.25
CA LEU A 146 3.65 -2.90 -9.02
C LEU A 146 3.15 -2.20 -10.30
N ASP A 147 3.69 -2.57 -11.46
CA ASP A 147 3.23 -2.12 -12.79
C ASP A 147 1.78 -2.53 -13.05
N ARG A 148 1.39 -3.77 -12.73
CA ARG A 148 0.00 -4.22 -12.80
C ARG A 148 -0.88 -3.46 -11.80
N GLY A 149 -0.37 -3.14 -10.62
CA GLY A 149 -1.06 -2.28 -9.65
C GLY A 149 -1.36 -0.89 -10.21
N VAL A 150 -0.39 -0.28 -10.92
CA VAL A 150 -0.55 1.01 -11.62
C VAL A 150 -1.62 0.89 -12.71
N GLN A 151 -1.54 -0.13 -13.57
CA GLN A 151 -2.52 -0.40 -14.61
C GLN A 151 -3.93 -0.57 -14.05
N ASN A 152 -4.07 -1.39 -13.00
CA ASN A 152 -5.35 -1.65 -12.35
C ASN A 152 -5.94 -0.37 -11.74
N LEU A 153 -5.13 0.46 -11.08
CA LEU A 153 -5.60 1.74 -10.54
C LEU A 153 -6.16 2.63 -11.65
N MET A 154 -5.45 2.74 -12.78
CA MET A 154 -5.94 3.49 -13.96
C MET A 154 -7.25 2.90 -14.49
N ASN A 155 -7.31 1.58 -14.71
CA ASN A 155 -8.46 0.89 -15.28
C ASN A 155 -9.70 0.96 -14.38
N PHE A 156 -9.52 0.82 -13.07
CA PHE A 156 -10.64 0.80 -12.12
C PHE A 156 -11.19 2.20 -11.85
N THR A 157 -10.34 3.23 -11.86
CA THR A 157 -10.70 4.58 -11.37
C THR A 157 -10.76 5.66 -12.44
N GLY A 158 -10.16 5.42 -13.61
CA GLY A 158 -9.95 6.45 -14.63
C GLY A 158 -8.81 7.42 -14.29
N ALA A 159 -7.98 7.12 -13.30
CA ALA A 159 -6.79 7.91 -12.99
C ALA A 159 -5.86 8.01 -14.21
N ASN A 160 -5.28 9.19 -14.43
CA ASN A 160 -4.24 9.34 -15.44
C ASN A 160 -2.93 8.66 -14.99
N LEU A 161 -2.06 8.38 -15.95
CA LEU A 161 -0.78 7.70 -15.71
C LEU A 161 0.05 8.40 -14.62
N GLY A 162 0.15 9.73 -14.65
CA GLY A 162 0.94 10.48 -13.66
C GLY A 162 0.43 10.30 -12.22
N THR A 163 -0.89 10.24 -12.02
CA THR A 163 -1.50 9.98 -10.71
C THR A 163 -1.22 8.56 -10.24
N ALA A 164 -1.38 7.58 -11.13
CA ALA A 164 -1.15 6.18 -10.78
C ALA A 164 0.33 5.88 -10.51
N VAL A 165 1.24 6.43 -11.30
CA VAL A 165 2.70 6.34 -11.08
C VAL A 165 3.10 7.05 -9.79
N ALA A 166 2.52 8.22 -9.48
CA ALA A 166 2.80 8.92 -8.23
C ALA A 166 2.45 8.08 -6.99
N ALA A 167 1.34 7.32 -7.05
CA ALA A 167 0.97 6.39 -5.98
C ALA A 167 1.98 5.25 -5.76
N ALA A 168 2.73 4.87 -6.80
CA ALA A 168 3.76 3.83 -6.75
C ALA A 168 5.20 4.36 -6.54
N SER A 169 5.41 5.69 -6.52
CA SER A 169 6.75 6.29 -6.48
C SER A 169 6.83 7.51 -5.57
N ARG A 170 6.29 8.65 -6.00
CA ARG A 170 6.33 9.92 -5.26
C ARG A 170 5.71 9.82 -3.88
N ASN A 171 4.51 9.27 -3.78
CA ASN A 171 3.76 9.21 -2.53
C ASN A 171 4.46 8.34 -1.47
N PRO A 172 4.92 7.10 -1.77
CA PRO A 172 5.70 6.33 -0.80
C PRO A 172 7.03 7.00 -0.45
N SER A 173 7.71 7.69 -1.38
CA SER A 173 8.93 8.44 -1.03
C SER A 173 8.68 9.55 0.00
N ARG A 174 7.53 10.25 -0.10
CA ARG A 174 7.11 11.29 0.85
C ARG A 174 6.76 10.72 2.22
N LEU A 175 6.06 9.57 2.26
CA LEU A 175 5.80 8.88 3.52
C LEU A 175 7.12 8.52 4.21
N MET A 176 8.09 8.02 3.45
CA MET A 176 9.39 7.61 3.98
C MET A 176 10.31 8.80 4.31
N GLY A 177 10.03 10.01 3.80
CA GLY A 177 10.87 11.19 3.99
C GLY A 177 12.19 11.12 3.21
N ILE A 178 12.15 10.49 2.04
CA ILE A 178 13.28 10.36 1.09
C ILE A 178 12.97 11.02 -0.26
N ASP A 179 11.92 11.86 -0.29
CA ASP A 179 11.42 12.56 -1.47
C ASP A 179 12.27 13.77 -1.87
N ASP A 180 13.39 14.02 -1.20
CA ASP A 180 14.45 14.90 -1.67
C ASP A 180 15.33 14.22 -2.73
N SER A 181 15.42 12.89 -2.69
CA SER A 181 16.36 12.10 -3.48
C SER A 181 15.67 11.10 -4.42
N TRP A 182 14.46 10.64 -4.06
CA TRP A 182 13.71 9.57 -4.75
C TRP A 182 12.29 10.02 -5.12
N GLY A 183 11.62 9.27 -5.99
CA GLY A 183 10.18 9.41 -6.24
C GLY A 183 9.77 10.50 -7.23
N SER A 184 10.69 11.28 -7.80
CA SER A 184 10.41 12.17 -8.94
C SER A 184 11.60 12.29 -9.89
N LEU A 185 11.33 12.79 -11.10
CA LEU A 185 12.32 13.06 -12.15
C LEU A 185 12.65 14.56 -12.14
N GLU A 186 13.61 14.94 -11.30
CA GLU A 186 14.11 16.31 -11.18
C GLU A 186 15.63 16.30 -11.18
N GLU A 187 16.25 17.41 -11.60
CA GLU A 187 17.70 17.56 -11.57
C GLU A 187 18.24 17.39 -10.14
N GLY A 188 19.37 16.68 -10.01
CA GLY A 188 20.01 16.40 -8.72
C GLY A 188 19.47 15.18 -7.97
N ARG A 189 18.38 14.55 -8.42
CA ARG A 189 17.82 13.33 -7.78
C ARG A 189 18.50 12.05 -8.26
N THR A 190 18.30 10.95 -7.52
CA THR A 190 18.82 9.63 -7.89
C THR A 190 18.11 9.12 -9.14
N ALA A 191 18.88 8.68 -10.15
CA ALA A 191 18.36 8.17 -11.42
C ALA A 191 17.81 6.73 -11.31
N ASN A 192 16.78 6.55 -10.47
CA ASN A 192 15.94 5.35 -10.42
C ASN A 192 14.71 5.60 -11.29
N ILE A 193 14.67 5.01 -12.47
CA ILE A 193 13.71 5.38 -13.53
C ILE A 193 13.06 4.12 -14.09
N ALA A 194 11.75 4.15 -14.27
CA ALA A 194 11.01 3.17 -15.07
C ALA A 194 10.48 3.86 -16.33
N VAL A 195 10.83 3.34 -17.50
CA VAL A 195 10.28 3.76 -18.79
C VAL A 195 9.05 2.90 -19.04
N LEU A 196 7.90 3.55 -19.19
CA LEU A 196 6.61 2.89 -19.35
C LEU A 196 6.03 3.14 -20.74
N SER A 197 5.27 2.18 -21.25
CA SER A 197 4.37 2.40 -22.40
C SER A 197 3.18 3.28 -22.00
N SER A 198 2.36 3.69 -22.97
CA SER A 198 1.11 4.41 -22.69
C SER A 198 0.09 3.58 -21.90
N SER A 199 0.19 2.24 -21.94
CA SER A 199 -0.59 1.30 -21.14
C SER A 199 0.08 0.98 -19.79
N ALA A 200 1.11 1.73 -19.38
CA ALA A 200 1.86 1.52 -18.14
C ALA A 200 2.60 0.16 -18.05
N GLU A 201 2.92 -0.47 -19.19
CA GLU A 201 3.81 -1.64 -19.23
C GLU A 201 5.26 -1.19 -19.08
N VAL A 202 6.07 -1.93 -18.33
CA VAL A 202 7.49 -1.62 -18.14
C VAL A 202 8.26 -1.98 -19.41
N ILE A 203 8.92 -0.98 -20.01
CA ILE A 203 9.78 -1.14 -21.19
C ILE A 203 11.24 -1.25 -20.77
N GLN A 204 11.66 -0.42 -19.81
CA GLN A 204 13.03 -0.39 -19.33
C GLN A 204 13.10 0.11 -17.89
N THR A 205 14.08 -0.37 -17.13
CA THR A 205 14.38 0.21 -15.81
C THR A 205 15.83 0.64 -15.71
N PHE A 206 16.06 1.70 -14.94
CA PHE A 206 17.37 2.21 -14.58
C PHE A 206 17.47 2.25 -13.06
N LEU A 207 18.56 1.73 -12.51
CA LEU A 207 18.88 1.83 -11.09
C LEU A 207 20.17 2.64 -10.95
N SER A 208 20.09 3.78 -10.26
CA SER A 208 21.22 4.72 -10.12
C SER A 208 21.89 5.06 -11.46
N GLY A 209 21.07 5.26 -12.50
CA GLY A 209 21.51 5.60 -13.85
C GLY A 209 21.99 4.41 -14.69
N ARG A 210 22.02 3.19 -14.15
CA ARG A 210 22.42 1.97 -14.90
C ARG A 210 21.21 1.26 -15.43
N SER A 211 21.23 0.97 -16.73
CA SER A 211 20.21 0.15 -17.38
C SER A 211 20.20 -1.25 -16.77
N MET A 212 19.01 -1.71 -16.38
CA MET A 212 18.76 -3.09 -15.97
C MET A 212 18.09 -3.83 -17.14
N ILE A 213 18.11 -5.16 -17.12
CA ILE A 213 17.30 -5.95 -18.06
C ILE A 213 15.89 -5.99 -17.46
N ALA A 214 14.88 -5.61 -18.25
CA ALA A 214 13.48 -5.72 -17.90
C ALA A 214 13.05 -7.19 -17.81
#